data_AF-A0A7S2D5F0-F1
#
_entry.id   AF-A0A7S2D5F0-F1
#
_cell.length_a   1.000
_cell.length_b   1.000
_cell.length_c   1.000
_cell.angle_alpha   90.00
_cell.angle_beta   90.00
_cell.angle_gamma   90.00
#
_symmetry.space_group_name_H-M   'P 1'
#
loop_
_entity.id
_entity.type
_entity.pdbx_description
1 polymer ?
#
loop_
_entity_poly.entity_id
_entity_poly.type
_entity_poly.pdbx_seq_one_letter_code
_entity_poly.pdbx_strand_id
1 'polypeptide(L)'
;QHPLAGLREEEVMAVPELVQMLLFLIESDHLEILGNVLRTIEALTYHGENSRMLCRTEPRILIVLIQRTASSSVDLKLLSLEAVRNITANAQLYPEVLGAVGKANNGFARASVMAVFEDAKEAAMDDMSLTTIEKAELLRLQDTAMEILWYMSTVQNAVREKNGRRSSSRNSVRKGTKGKQNTDISPADSQINFHAQLHGLEVNHGG
;
A
#
# COMPACT_ATOMS: atom_id res chain seq x y z
N GLN A 1 13.88 14.39 12.84
CA GLN A 1 13.11 15.45 12.17
C GLN A 1 13.27 15.23 10.67
N HIS A 2 12.17 15.25 9.90
CA HIS A 2 12.20 14.94 8.47
C HIS A 2 12.94 16.05 7.69
N PRO A 3 13.81 15.74 6.70
CA PRO A 3 14.67 16.74 6.05
C PRO A 3 13.92 17.88 5.35
N LEU A 4 12.67 17.61 4.92
CA LEU A 4 11.79 18.60 4.27
C LEU A 4 10.74 19.20 5.20
N ALA A 5 10.76 18.85 6.50
CA ALA A 5 9.82 19.41 7.45
C ALA A 5 10.00 20.94 7.57
N GLY A 6 8.91 21.68 7.32
CA GLY A 6 8.90 23.15 7.40
C GLY A 6 9.09 23.87 6.07
N LEU A 7 9.38 23.15 4.98
CA LEU A 7 9.35 23.70 3.63
C LEU A 7 7.92 23.75 3.10
N ARG A 8 7.61 24.76 2.29
CA ARG A 8 6.31 24.85 1.60
C ARG A 8 6.28 23.86 0.45
N GLU A 9 5.10 23.33 0.16
CA GLU A 9 4.90 22.32 -0.88
C GLU A 9 5.43 22.76 -2.25
N GLU A 10 5.25 24.04 -2.61
CA GLU A 10 5.78 24.65 -3.83
C GLU A 10 7.31 24.60 -3.95
N GLU A 11 8.03 24.58 -2.83
CA GLU A 11 9.50 24.62 -2.76
C GLU A 11 10.11 23.23 -2.94
N VAL A 12 9.30 22.18 -2.86
CA VAL A 12 9.72 20.76 -2.85
C VAL A 12 8.93 19.91 -3.83
N MET A 13 8.22 20.55 -4.76
CA MET A 13 7.53 19.85 -5.84
C MET A 13 8.53 19.08 -6.69
N ALA A 14 8.32 17.77 -6.77
CA ALA A 14 9.09 16.92 -7.67
C ALA A 14 8.81 17.32 -9.12
N VAL A 15 9.84 17.27 -9.95
CA VAL A 15 9.67 17.36 -11.41
C VAL A 15 9.29 15.99 -11.98
N PRO A 16 8.45 15.91 -13.03
CA PRO A 16 8.01 14.63 -13.60
C PRO A 16 9.14 13.69 -13.99
N GLU A 17 10.26 14.22 -14.47
CA GLU A 17 11.44 13.46 -14.88
C GLU A 17 12.10 12.76 -13.70
N LEU A 18 12.16 13.42 -12.54
CA LEU A 18 12.65 12.82 -11.29
C LEU A 18 11.73 11.68 -10.87
N VAL A 19 10.40 11.89 -10.93
CA VAL A 19 9.43 10.84 -10.60
C VAL A 19 9.60 9.62 -11.50
N GLN A 20 9.72 9.81 -12.81
CA GLN A 20 9.93 8.70 -13.75
C GLN A 20 11.23 7.95 -13.47
N MET A 21 12.32 8.67 -13.19
CA MET A 21 13.59 8.04 -12.84
C MET A 21 13.50 7.22 -11.56
N LEU A 22 12.85 7.74 -10.52
CA LEU A 22 12.64 7.01 -9.26
C LEU A 22 11.80 5.75 -9.46
N LEU A 23 10.76 5.82 -10.29
CA LEU A 23 9.90 4.69 -10.63
C LEU A 23 10.63 3.60 -11.43
N PHE A 24 11.63 3.98 -12.23
CA PHE A 24 12.49 3.01 -12.90
C PHE A 24 13.47 2.36 -11.90
N LEU A 25 14.09 3.16 -11.04
CA LEU A 25 15.15 2.70 -10.14
C LEU A 25 14.66 1.96 -8.90
N ILE A 26 13.38 2.11 -8.50
CA ILE A 26 12.80 1.35 -7.37
C ILE A 26 12.78 -0.16 -7.63
N GLU A 27 12.87 -0.58 -8.89
CA GLU A 27 12.98 -1.98 -9.29
C GLU A 27 14.40 -2.55 -9.14
N SER A 28 15.40 -1.72 -8.85
CA SER A 28 16.80 -2.13 -8.67
C SER A 28 17.00 -3.11 -7.51
N ASP A 29 17.77 -4.17 -7.76
CA ASP A 29 18.25 -5.10 -6.73
C ASP A 29 19.56 -4.63 -6.06
N HIS A 30 20.21 -3.60 -6.61
CA HIS A 30 21.37 -2.99 -5.98
C HIS A 30 20.95 -2.21 -4.73
N LEU A 31 21.29 -2.73 -3.54
CA LEU A 31 20.79 -2.22 -2.25
C LEU A 31 21.06 -0.73 -2.04
N GLU A 32 22.22 -0.23 -2.47
CA GLU A 32 22.55 1.19 -2.32
C GLU A 32 21.67 2.09 -3.21
N ILE A 33 21.41 1.66 -4.45
CA ILE A 33 20.52 2.39 -5.37
C ILE A 33 19.11 2.37 -4.80
N LEU A 34 18.62 1.19 -4.41
CA LEU A 34 17.30 1.04 -3.83
C LEU A 34 17.14 1.89 -2.56
N GLY A 35 18.14 1.92 -1.68
CA GLY A 35 18.12 2.75 -0.48
C GLY A 35 18.03 4.24 -0.79
N ASN A 36 18.81 4.72 -1.75
CA ASN A 36 18.75 6.13 -2.18
C ASN A 36 17.41 6.48 -2.83
N VAL A 37 16.84 5.57 -3.62
CA VAL A 37 15.52 5.74 -4.23
C VAL A 37 14.43 5.79 -3.16
N LEU A 38 14.41 4.83 -2.22
CA LEU A 38 13.41 4.78 -1.16
C LEU A 38 13.49 5.98 -0.22
N ARG A 39 14.70 6.44 0.15
CA ARG A 39 14.87 7.70 0.90
C ARG A 39 14.31 8.90 0.14
N THR A 40 14.55 8.95 -1.17
CA THR A 40 14.06 10.06 -1.99
C THR A 40 12.53 10.03 -2.09
N ILE A 41 11.93 8.86 -2.28
CA ILE A 41 10.47 8.70 -2.34
C ILE A 41 9.85 9.01 -0.97
N GLU A 42 10.41 8.50 0.12
CA GLU A 42 9.98 8.81 1.49
C GLU A 42 9.97 10.32 1.72
N ALA A 43 11.08 10.99 1.36
CA ALA A 43 11.20 12.43 1.47
C ALA A 43 10.15 13.19 0.66
N LEU A 44 10.01 12.86 -0.62
CA LEU A 44 9.06 13.54 -1.50
C LEU A 44 7.61 13.34 -1.05
N THR A 45 7.24 12.12 -0.64
CA THR A 45 5.87 11.74 -0.29
C THR A 45 5.39 12.33 1.02
N TYR A 46 6.29 12.89 1.85
CA TYR A 46 5.91 13.72 2.99
C TYR A 46 4.97 14.87 2.59
N HIS A 47 5.08 15.35 1.35
CA HIS A 47 4.16 16.34 0.77
C HIS A 47 3.08 15.66 -0.08
N GLY A 48 1.84 16.15 0.04
CA GLY A 48 0.64 15.53 -0.53
C GLY A 48 0.60 15.57 -2.05
N GLU A 49 0.96 16.69 -2.67
CA GLU A 49 1.00 16.85 -4.13
C GLU A 49 2.05 15.94 -4.78
N ASN A 50 3.17 15.69 -4.10
CA ASN A 50 4.16 14.72 -4.56
C ASN A 50 3.62 13.28 -4.48
N SER A 51 2.92 12.94 -3.40
CA SER A 51 2.20 11.65 -3.29
C SER A 51 1.18 11.49 -4.43
N ARG A 52 0.43 12.55 -4.73
CA ARG A 52 -0.52 12.59 -5.85
C ARG A 52 0.18 12.42 -7.21
N MET A 53 1.28 13.13 -7.45
CA MET A 53 2.04 13.03 -8.69
C MET A 53 2.60 11.62 -8.90
N LEU A 54 3.14 11.02 -7.84
CA LEU A 54 3.65 9.64 -7.85
C LEU A 54 2.53 8.66 -8.23
N CYS A 55 1.38 8.73 -7.56
CA CYS A 55 0.23 7.85 -7.82
C CYS A 55 -0.42 8.08 -9.19
N ARG A 56 -0.37 9.31 -9.71
CA ARG A 56 -0.85 9.62 -11.06
C ARG A 56 0.08 9.05 -12.13
N THR A 57 1.39 9.12 -11.91
CA THR A 57 2.40 8.65 -12.86
C THR A 57 2.47 7.13 -12.87
N GLU A 58 2.48 6.49 -11.70
CA GLU A 58 2.44 5.04 -11.55
C GLU A 58 1.41 4.62 -10.50
N PRO A 59 0.17 4.28 -10.93
CA PRO A 59 -0.90 3.87 -10.02
C PRO A 59 -0.65 2.57 -9.24
N ARG A 60 0.40 1.81 -9.56
CA ARG A 60 0.82 0.60 -8.84
C ARG A 60 1.98 0.84 -7.87
N ILE A 61 2.47 2.08 -7.72
CA ILE A 61 3.65 2.38 -6.89
C ILE A 61 3.52 1.89 -5.45
N LEU A 62 2.32 1.94 -4.87
CA LEU A 62 2.07 1.41 -3.54
C LEU A 62 2.30 -0.10 -3.44
N ILE A 63 1.96 -0.87 -4.48
CA ILE A 63 2.23 -2.32 -4.49
C ILE A 63 3.74 -2.57 -4.53
N VAL A 64 4.47 -1.81 -5.36
CA VAL A 64 5.93 -1.91 -5.48
C VAL A 64 6.60 -1.59 -4.15
N LEU A 65 6.23 -0.47 -3.52
CA LEU A 65 6.75 -0.11 -2.19
C LEU A 65 6.43 -1.18 -1.14
N ILE A 66 5.22 -1.71 -1.13
CA ILE A 66 4.85 -2.79 -0.19
C ILE A 66 5.67 -4.06 -0.44
N GLN A 67 5.97 -4.42 -1.69
CA GLN A 67 6.85 -5.55 -1.98
C GLN A 67 8.27 -5.32 -1.43
N ARG A 68 8.75 -4.07 -1.40
CA ARG A 68 10.06 -3.73 -0.81
C ARG A 68 10.10 -3.85 0.71
N THR A 69 8.97 -3.97 1.41
CA THR A 69 8.96 -4.25 2.85
C THR A 69 9.37 -5.69 3.19
N ALA A 70 9.50 -6.56 2.18
CA ALA A 70 10.09 -7.90 2.33
C ALA A 70 11.64 -7.90 2.31
N SER A 71 12.28 -6.73 2.18
CA SER A 71 13.74 -6.60 2.24
C SER A 71 14.32 -7.20 3.52
N SER A 72 15.51 -7.80 3.48
CA SER A 72 16.21 -8.27 4.68
C SER A 72 16.78 -7.12 5.54
N SER A 73 17.01 -5.95 4.95
CA SER A 73 17.48 -4.76 5.65
C SER A 73 16.31 -4.03 6.33
N VAL A 74 16.40 -3.88 7.66
CA VAL A 74 15.45 -3.12 8.50
C VAL A 74 15.28 -1.69 7.98
N ASP A 75 16.38 -1.01 7.63
CA ASP A 75 16.35 0.35 7.08
C ASP A 75 15.52 0.43 5.80
N LEU A 76 15.72 -0.49 4.86
CA LEU A 76 14.96 -0.49 3.61
C LEU A 76 13.48 -0.83 3.85
N LYS A 77 13.18 -1.74 4.79
CA LYS A 77 11.79 -2.00 5.21
C LYS A 77 11.14 -0.73 5.73
N LEU A 78 11.83 -0.02 6.62
CA LEU A 78 11.33 1.19 7.27
C LEU A 78 11.11 2.31 6.25
N LEU A 79 12.11 2.60 5.41
CA LEU A 79 11.98 3.62 4.36
C LEU A 79 10.80 3.35 3.43
N SER A 80 10.62 2.08 3.04
CA SER A 80 9.50 1.71 2.17
C SER A 80 8.16 1.84 2.88
N LEU A 81 8.07 1.41 4.14
CA LEU A 81 6.85 1.57 4.95
C LEU A 81 6.51 3.05 5.17
N GLU A 82 7.49 3.91 5.45
CA GLU A 82 7.23 5.33 5.65
C GLU A 82 6.75 6.01 4.39
N ALA A 83 7.31 5.68 3.23
CA ALA A 83 6.76 6.12 1.94
C ALA A 83 5.30 5.67 1.76
N VAL A 84 4.98 4.41 2.08
CA VAL A 84 3.60 3.89 2.02
C VAL A 84 2.68 4.64 3.00
N ARG A 85 3.14 4.89 4.23
CA ARG A 85 2.40 5.64 5.26
C ARG A 85 2.09 7.05 4.78
N ASN A 86 3.10 7.76 4.27
CA ASN A 86 2.98 9.11 3.74
C ASN A 86 1.96 9.16 2.59
N ILE A 87 2.03 8.24 1.62
CA ILE A 87 1.08 8.19 0.50
C ILE A 87 -0.33 7.86 1.01
N THR A 88 -0.49 6.82 1.83
CA THR A 88 -1.81 6.37 2.29
C THR A 88 -2.53 7.39 3.17
N ALA A 89 -1.79 8.18 3.96
CA ALA A 89 -2.33 9.29 4.74
C ALA A 89 -3.01 10.36 3.87
N ASN A 90 -2.54 10.54 2.63
CA ASN A 90 -3.04 11.52 1.69
C ASN A 90 -4.23 11.03 0.84
N ALA A 91 -4.70 9.79 1.05
CA ALA A 91 -5.74 9.17 0.23
C ALA A 91 -7.09 9.90 0.25
N GLN A 92 -7.42 10.60 1.34
CA GLN A 92 -8.67 11.35 1.44
C GLN A 92 -8.62 12.68 0.67
N LEU A 93 -7.43 13.23 0.45
CA LEU A 93 -7.22 14.53 -0.18
C LEU A 93 -7.21 14.41 -1.72
N TYR A 94 -6.71 13.29 -2.24
CA TYR A 94 -6.43 13.14 -3.67
C TYR A 94 -7.07 11.87 -4.27
N PRO A 95 -7.93 11.98 -5.30
CA PRO A 95 -8.54 10.83 -5.96
C PRO A 95 -7.54 9.84 -6.57
N GLU A 96 -6.41 10.32 -7.09
CA GLU A 96 -5.34 9.50 -7.66
C GLU A 96 -4.69 8.62 -6.59
N VAL A 97 -4.45 9.20 -5.41
CA VAL A 97 -3.94 8.50 -4.23
C VAL A 97 -4.98 7.51 -3.71
N LEU A 98 -6.25 7.93 -3.58
CA LEU A 98 -7.35 7.03 -3.20
C LEU A 98 -7.45 5.81 -4.12
N GLY A 99 -7.30 6.03 -5.43
CA GLY A 99 -7.32 4.98 -6.44
C GLY A 99 -6.13 4.02 -6.29
N ALA A 100 -4.93 4.53 -6.05
CA ALA A 100 -3.74 3.72 -5.80
C ALA A 100 -3.89 2.90 -4.51
N VAL A 101 -4.36 3.51 -3.40
CA VAL A 101 -4.61 2.79 -2.15
C VAL A 101 -5.69 1.73 -2.32
N GLY A 102 -6.77 2.03 -3.04
CA GLY A 102 -7.82 1.05 -3.33
C GLY A 102 -7.33 -0.17 -4.10
N LYS A 103 -6.39 0.01 -5.05
CA LYS A 103 -5.74 -1.10 -5.78
C LYS A 103 -4.76 -1.88 -4.91
N ALA A 104 -3.98 -1.17 -4.09
CA ALA A 104 -3.02 -1.76 -3.19
C ALA A 104 -3.70 -2.50 -2.03
N ASN A 105 -4.89 -2.11 -1.59
CA ASN A 105 -5.63 -2.73 -0.49
C ASN A 105 -6.28 -4.08 -0.87
N ASN A 106 -5.44 -5.03 -1.25
CA ASN A 106 -5.77 -6.42 -1.52
C ASN A 106 -5.19 -7.34 -0.42
N GLY A 107 -5.55 -8.63 -0.44
CA GLY A 107 -5.13 -9.58 0.59
C GLY A 107 -3.61 -9.71 0.72
N PHE A 108 -2.89 -9.68 -0.41
CA PHE A 108 -1.43 -9.78 -0.44
C PHE A 108 -0.78 -8.59 0.27
N ALA A 109 -1.13 -7.36 -0.12
CA ALA A 109 -0.50 -6.17 0.44
C ALA A 109 -0.77 -5.99 1.94
N ARG A 110 -2.01 -6.27 2.38
CA ARG A 110 -2.33 -6.27 3.82
C ARG A 110 -1.53 -7.33 4.56
N ALA A 111 -1.38 -8.53 4.01
CA ALA A 111 -0.58 -9.59 4.61
C ALA A 111 0.90 -9.19 4.71
N SER A 112 1.46 -8.54 3.70
CA SER A 112 2.84 -8.03 3.73
C SER A 112 3.05 -6.99 4.83
N VAL A 113 2.13 -6.03 5.00
CA VAL A 113 2.23 -5.02 6.06
C VAL A 113 2.01 -5.63 7.45
N MET A 114 1.04 -6.56 7.59
CA MET A 114 0.84 -7.31 8.83
C MET A 114 2.06 -8.15 9.21
N ALA A 115 2.74 -8.76 8.24
CA ALA A 115 3.95 -9.53 8.50
C ALA A 115 5.04 -8.65 9.12
N VAL A 116 5.25 -7.43 8.60
CA VAL A 116 6.23 -6.51 9.22
C VAL A 116 5.82 -6.12 10.65
N PHE A 117 4.53 -5.91 10.90
CA PHE A 117 4.03 -5.62 12.25
C PHE A 117 4.32 -6.77 13.23
N GLU A 118 4.00 -8.01 12.86
CA GLU A 118 4.21 -9.17 13.74
C GLU A 118 5.70 -9.50 13.90
N ASP A 119 6.49 -9.45 12.82
CA ASP A 119 7.95 -9.64 12.86
C ASP A 119 8.60 -8.65 13.86
N ALA A 120 8.21 -7.38 13.79
CA ALA A 120 8.76 -6.35 14.66
C ALA A 120 8.34 -6.53 16.13
N LYS A 121 7.11 -7.00 16.35
CA LYS A 121 6.56 -7.27 17.67
C LYS A 121 7.24 -8.48 18.32
N GLU A 122 7.41 -9.57 17.57
CA GLU A 122 8.08 -10.79 18.02
C GLU A 122 9.54 -10.48 18.38
N ALA A 123 10.28 -9.81 17.48
CA ALA A 123 11.65 -9.39 17.74
C ALA A 123 11.79 -8.50 18.99
N ALA A 124 10.82 -7.62 19.25
CA ALA A 124 10.85 -6.75 20.43
C ALA A 124 10.50 -7.48 21.75
N MET A 125 9.83 -8.64 21.68
CA MET A 125 9.45 -9.45 22.85
C MET A 125 10.52 -10.48 23.23
N ASP A 126 11.23 -11.04 22.24
CA ASP A 126 12.09 -12.21 22.45
C ASP A 126 13.52 -11.89 22.90
N ASP A 127 14.01 -10.67 22.69
CA ASP A 127 15.43 -10.39 22.86
C ASP A 127 15.76 -9.38 23.97
N MET A 128 16.26 -9.90 25.10
CA MET A 128 16.79 -9.08 26.22
C MET A 128 18.12 -8.38 25.89
N SER A 129 18.71 -8.63 24.72
CA SER A 129 20.01 -8.08 24.31
C SER A 129 19.93 -6.89 23.34
N LEU A 130 18.72 -6.53 22.89
CA LEU A 130 18.53 -5.38 22.00
C LEU A 130 19.00 -4.08 22.65
N THR A 131 19.74 -3.30 21.88
CA THR A 131 20.07 -1.94 22.23
C THR A 131 18.81 -1.06 22.22
N THR A 132 18.86 0.07 22.91
CA THR A 132 17.77 1.06 22.91
C THR A 132 17.43 1.53 21.49
N ILE A 133 18.42 1.60 20.59
CA ILE A 133 18.25 2.05 19.21
C ILE A 133 17.47 1.01 18.41
N GLU A 134 17.89 -0.25 18.45
CA GLU A 134 17.21 -1.35 17.74
C GLU A 134 15.77 -1.51 18.22
N LYS A 135 15.54 -1.38 19.53
CA LYS A 135 14.17 -1.39 20.08
C LYS A 135 13.32 -0.24 19.56
N ALA A 136 13.88 0.96 19.41
CA ALA A 136 13.16 2.09 18.86
C ALA A 136 12.81 1.90 17.37
N GLU A 137 13.69 1.26 16.59
CA GLU A 137 13.44 0.94 15.19
C GLU A 137 12.33 -0.12 15.02
N LEU A 138 12.32 -1.15 15.86
CA LEU A 138 11.26 -2.17 15.86
C LEU A 138 9.90 -1.56 16.24
N LEU A 139 9.86 -0.71 17.27
CA LEU A 139 8.63 0.01 17.64
C LEU A 139 8.15 0.91 16.51
N ARG A 140 9.08 1.62 15.83
CA ARG A 140 8.74 2.47 14.69
C ARG A 140 8.19 1.67 13.51
N LEU A 141 8.74 0.48 13.23
CA LEU A 141 8.18 -0.44 12.22
C LEU A 141 6.76 -0.86 12.58
N GLN A 142 6.54 -1.23 13.84
CA GLN A 142 5.23 -1.64 14.35
C GLN A 142 4.19 -0.51 14.20
N ASP A 143 4.50 0.68 14.69
CA ASP A 143 3.61 1.83 14.65
C ASP A 143 3.30 2.24 13.21
N THR A 144 4.32 2.30 12.35
CA THR A 144 4.16 2.65 10.93
C THR A 144 3.29 1.65 10.19
N ALA A 145 3.50 0.34 10.40
CA ALA A 145 2.68 -0.71 9.80
C ALA A 145 1.21 -0.62 10.24
N MET A 146 0.98 -0.37 11.53
CA MET A 146 -0.36 -0.21 12.10
C MET A 146 -1.10 1.01 11.52
N GLU A 147 -0.43 2.15 11.36
CA GLU A 147 -1.00 3.33 10.70
C GLU A 147 -1.43 3.03 9.26
N ILE A 148 -0.58 2.36 8.48
CA ILE A 148 -0.91 1.99 7.09
C ILE A 148 -2.15 1.11 7.04
N LEU A 149 -2.25 0.09 7.91
CA LEU A 149 -3.40 -0.80 7.99
C LEU A 149 -4.68 -0.05 8.35
N TRP A 150 -4.58 0.94 9.23
CA TRP A 150 -5.68 1.83 9.57
C TRP A 150 -6.12 2.68 8.38
N TYR A 151 -5.20 3.32 7.66
CA TYR A 151 -5.51 4.11 6.46
C TYR A 151 -6.17 3.25 5.37
N MET A 152 -5.60 2.07 5.09
CA MET A 152 -6.17 1.13 4.11
C MET A 152 -7.59 0.71 4.48
N SER A 153 -7.85 0.42 5.76
CA SER A 153 -9.18 0.05 6.24
C SER A 153 -10.18 1.20 6.10
N THR A 154 -9.75 2.43 6.39
CA THR A 154 -10.56 3.64 6.23
C THR A 154 -10.94 3.86 4.77
N VAL A 155 -9.99 3.71 3.84
CA VAL A 155 -10.26 3.78 2.39
C VAL A 155 -11.24 2.69 1.96
N GLN A 156 -11.09 1.46 2.46
CA GLN A 156 -12.00 0.36 2.14
C GLN A 156 -13.45 0.69 2.53
N ASN A 157 -13.63 1.23 3.73
CA ASN A 157 -14.94 1.62 4.24
C ASN A 157 -15.54 2.75 3.41
N ALA A 158 -14.75 3.79 3.07
CA ALA A 158 -15.19 4.88 2.20
C ALA A 158 -15.64 4.40 0.81
N VAL A 159 -14.90 3.46 0.22
CA VAL A 159 -15.25 2.84 -1.08
C VAL A 159 -16.53 2.00 -0.96
N ARG A 160 -16.66 1.20 0.11
CA ARG A 160 -17.86 0.41 0.39
C ARG A 160 -19.10 1.28 0.57
N GLU A 161 -19.01 2.37 1.34
CA GLU A 161 -20.12 3.32 1.53
C GLU A 161 -20.55 3.97 0.21
N LYS A 162 -19.60 4.40 -0.62
CA LYS A 162 -19.88 5.00 -1.93
C LYS A 162 -20.59 4.02 -2.86
N ASN A 163 -20.19 2.75 -2.84
CA ASN A 163 -20.82 1.69 -3.62
C ASN A 163 -22.18 1.28 -3.05
N GLY A 164 -22.33 1.16 -1.74
CA GLY A 164 -23.59 0.87 -1.07
C GLY A 164 -24.67 1.94 -1.28
N ARG A 165 -24.29 3.23 -1.30
CA ARG A 165 -25.17 4.34 -1.68
C ARG A 165 -25.57 4.30 -3.16
N ARG A 166 -24.71 3.82 -4.04
CA ARG A 166 -25.03 3.61 -5.46
C ARG A 166 -26.00 2.44 -5.68
N SER A 167 -25.93 1.39 -4.85
CA SER A 167 -26.87 0.26 -4.90
C SER A 167 -28.26 0.65 -4.38
N SER A 168 -28.34 1.45 -3.31
CA SER A 168 -29.62 1.92 -2.76
C SER A 168 -30.31 2.96 -3.65
N SER A 169 -29.54 3.77 -4.38
CA SER A 169 -30.07 4.71 -5.40
C SER A 169 -30.62 4.02 -6.65
N ARG A 170 -30.19 2.79 -6.98
CA ARG A 170 -30.74 2.02 -8.11
C ARG A 170 -32.01 1.22 -7.79
N ASN A 171 -32.38 1.09 -6.52
CA ASN A 171 -33.59 0.37 -6.10
C ASN A 171 -34.83 1.25 -5.88
N SER A 172 -34.76 2.57 -6.09
CA SER A 172 -35.95 3.45 -5.97
C SER A 172 -36.75 3.63 -7.27
N VAL A 173 -36.36 2.98 -8.38
CA VAL A 173 -37.11 3.00 -9.65
C VAL A 173 -37.47 1.58 -10.11
N ARG A 174 -38.20 0.84 -9.27
CA ARG A 174 -39.03 -0.27 -9.76
C ARG A 174 -40.15 -0.63 -8.77
N LYS A 175 -41.02 0.34 -8.48
CA LYS A 175 -42.39 0.00 -8.04
C LYS A 175 -43.19 -0.40 -9.28
N GLY A 176 -43.33 -1.71 -9.48
CA GLY A 176 -44.26 -2.25 -10.47
C GLY A 176 -43.84 -3.59 -11.02
N THR A 177 -44.09 -4.65 -10.23
CA THR A 177 -44.67 -5.97 -10.60
C THR A 177 -44.03 -7.14 -9.86
N LYS A 178 -44.91 -8.03 -9.41
CA LYS A 178 -44.74 -9.16 -8.51
C LYS A 178 -43.79 -10.23 -9.06
N GLY A 179 -43.03 -10.90 -8.20
CA GLY A 179 -42.38 -12.17 -8.52
C GLY A 179 -41.43 -12.66 -7.42
N LYS A 180 -41.77 -13.79 -6.80
CA LYS A 180 -41.02 -14.52 -5.76
C LYS A 180 -39.61 -14.95 -6.23
N GLN A 181 -38.62 -14.93 -5.34
CA GLN A 181 -37.98 -16.13 -4.76
C GLN A 181 -36.75 -15.75 -3.91
N ASN A 182 -36.75 -16.23 -2.66
CA ASN A 182 -35.59 -16.31 -1.79
C ASN A 182 -34.48 -17.12 -2.44
N THR A 183 -33.25 -16.66 -2.31
CA THR A 183 -32.11 -17.54 -2.02
C THR A 183 -31.15 -16.80 -1.08
N ASP A 184 -31.11 -17.27 0.16
CA ASP A 184 -30.06 -16.97 1.12
C ASP A 184 -28.72 -17.44 0.55
N ILE A 185 -27.78 -16.52 0.37
CA ILE A 185 -26.38 -16.88 0.12
C ILE A 185 -25.70 -16.86 1.49
N SER A 186 -25.39 -18.06 1.99
CA SER A 186 -24.62 -18.26 3.22
C SER A 186 -23.16 -17.79 3.01
N PRO A 187 -22.45 -17.26 4.02
CA PRO A 187 -21.12 -16.69 3.86
C PRO A 187 -19.98 -17.71 3.64
N ALA A 188 -20.29 -18.95 3.26
CA ALA A 188 -19.32 -20.03 3.11
C ALA A 188 -18.74 -20.20 1.69
N ASP A 189 -19.30 -19.56 0.65
CA ASP A 189 -18.91 -19.80 -0.75
C ASP A 189 -17.86 -18.83 -1.31
N SER A 190 -17.13 -18.10 -0.47
CA SER A 190 -16.08 -17.16 -0.92
C SER A 190 -14.65 -17.72 -0.88
N GLN A 191 -14.47 -19.02 -0.64
CA GLN A 191 -13.17 -19.68 -0.84
C GLN A 191 -13.02 -20.10 -2.31
N ILE A 192 -12.69 -19.13 -3.17
CA ILE A 192 -12.19 -19.43 -4.51
C ILE A 192 -10.66 -19.57 -4.43
N ASN A 193 -10.23 -20.81 -4.59
CA ASN A 193 -8.88 -21.28 -4.92
C ASN A 193 -8.05 -20.28 -5.72
N PHE A 194 -6.98 -19.76 -5.12
CA PHE A 194 -5.89 -19.07 -5.81
C PHE A 194 -4.58 -19.83 -5.68
N HIS A 195 -4.62 -21.15 -5.90
CA HIS A 195 -3.46 -22.05 -5.78
C HIS A 195 -3.11 -22.81 -7.07
N ALA A 196 -3.60 -22.37 -8.24
CA ALA A 196 -3.40 -23.05 -9.53
C ALA A 196 -2.96 -22.12 -10.68
N GLN A 197 -2.03 -21.18 -10.43
CA GLN A 197 -1.38 -20.41 -11.51
C GLN A 197 0.14 -20.31 -11.36
N LEU A 198 0.80 -21.41 -10.97
CA LEU A 198 2.27 -21.52 -11.01
C LEU A 198 2.81 -22.73 -11.79
N HIS A 199 1.97 -23.50 -12.49
CA HIS A 199 2.42 -24.53 -13.43
C HIS A 199 1.59 -24.50 -14.70
N GLY A 200 2.12 -23.85 -15.75
CA GLY A 200 1.46 -23.76 -17.05
C GLY A 200 2.27 -23.07 -18.15
N LEU A 201 3.60 -22.97 -18.01
CA LEU A 201 4.48 -22.66 -19.15
C LEU A 201 4.84 -23.98 -19.84
N GLU A 202 3.91 -24.51 -20.63
CA GLU A 202 4.26 -25.46 -21.67
C GLU A 202 4.91 -24.70 -22.83
N VAL A 203 6.15 -25.07 -23.09
CA VAL A 203 6.98 -24.60 -24.19
C VAL A 203 6.44 -25.22 -25.47
N ASN A 204 5.81 -24.41 -26.34
CA ASN A 204 5.58 -24.80 -27.72
C ASN A 204 6.73 -24.29 -28.59
N HIS A 205 7.66 -25.19 -28.93
CA HIS A 205 8.49 -25.09 -30.12
C HIS A 205 7.95 -26.08 -31.14
N GLY A 206 7.21 -25.57 -32.13
CA GLY A 206 6.86 -26.30 -33.33
C GLY A 206 7.91 -26.05 -34.40
N GLY A 207 8.52 -27.13 -34.89
CA GLY A 207 9.27 -27.18 -36.14
C GLY A 207 8.35 -27.33 -37.36
#